data_AF-A0A165Y8L0-F1
#
_entry.id   AF-A0A165Y8L0-F1
#
_cell.length_a   1.000
_cell.length_b   1.000
_cell.length_c   1.000
_cell.angle_alpha   90.00
_cell.angle_beta   90.00
_cell.angle_gamma   90.00
#
_symmetry.space_group_name_H-M   'P 1'
#
loop_
_entity.id
_entity.type
_entity.pdbx_description
1 polymer ?
#
loop_
_entity_poly.entity_id
_entity_poly.type
_entity_poly.pdbx_seq_one_letter_code
_entity_poly.pdbx_strand_id
1 'polypeptide(L)'
;TSGLDSAGAASIIRLLRKLADDGQAILCTIHQPSALLFESFDNLLLIGMGGKTAYFGKIGEKAGRDSNVVRTYFEQNGAALCPPNANVAEYILELTAQDRYGKSNWGQRWDSSINAARLRQEIDELNAVRSKRPAVSDPRAEREFSASLSTQIKLTTKRLFLDLWRDASYPYGVLFSNIIVGLVLGLAFQRTSHFQLYI
;
A
#
# COMPACT_ATOMS: atom_id res chain seq x y z
N THR A 1 -0.55 -5.67 6.13
CA THR A 1 -0.05 -6.45 7.28
C THR A 1 0.98 -7.52 6.90
N SER A 2 1.32 -7.67 5.61
CA SER A 2 2.35 -8.63 5.18
C SER A 2 3.69 -8.33 5.84
N GLY A 3 4.21 -9.29 6.60
CA GLY A 3 5.52 -9.21 7.26
C GLY A 3 5.53 -8.70 8.70
N LEU A 4 4.38 -8.43 9.32
CA LEU A 4 4.28 -8.13 10.76
C LEU A 4 3.71 -9.33 11.54
N ASP A 5 4.10 -9.43 12.81
CA ASP A 5 3.41 -10.26 13.77
C ASP A 5 2.00 -9.71 14.08
N SER A 6 1.16 -10.54 14.70
CA SER A 6 -0.24 -10.18 14.96
C SER A 6 -0.39 -8.91 15.83
N ALA A 7 0.53 -8.70 16.78
CA ALA A 7 0.56 -7.53 17.65
C ALA A 7 0.97 -6.24 16.91
N GLY A 8 2.00 -6.30 16.06
CA GLY A 8 2.42 -5.17 15.23
C GLY A 8 1.34 -4.79 14.22
N ALA A 9 0.70 -5.77 13.58
CA ALA A 9 -0.41 -5.54 12.67
C ALA A 9 -1.59 -4.83 13.36
N ALA A 10 -1.98 -5.28 14.56
CA ALA A 10 -3.04 -4.64 15.34
C ALA A 10 -2.72 -3.19 15.72
N SER A 11 -1.46 -2.91 16.06
CA SER A 11 -1.01 -1.54 16.40
C SER A 11 -1.10 -0.60 15.20
N ILE A 12 -0.70 -1.07 14.01
CA ILE A 12 -0.83 -0.29 12.77
C ILE A 12 -2.31 -0.01 12.46
N ILE A 13 -3.18 -1.01 12.56
CA ILE A 13 -4.61 -0.81 12.28
C ILE A 13 -5.25 0.16 13.28
N ARG A 14 -4.87 0.11 14.56
CA ARG A 14 -5.31 1.12 15.55
C ARG A 14 -4.88 2.53 15.19
N LEU A 15 -3.65 2.70 14.72
CA LEU A 15 -3.16 3.99 14.25
C LEU A 15 -3.95 4.48 13.03
N LEU A 16 -4.15 3.62 12.03
CA LEU A 16 -4.96 3.95 10.85
C LEU A 16 -6.40 4.31 11.25
N ARG A 17 -7.02 3.55 12.15
CA ARG A 17 -8.34 3.84 12.68
C ARG A 17 -8.40 5.23 13.30
N LYS A 18 -7.44 5.58 14.16
CA LYS A 18 -7.36 6.92 14.77
C LYS A 18 -7.25 8.03 13.72
N LEU A 19 -6.40 7.85 12.70
CA LEU A 19 -6.24 8.84 11.63
C LEU A 19 -7.53 8.99 10.80
N ALA A 20 -8.26 7.89 10.58
CA ALA A 20 -9.56 7.92 9.91
C ALA A 20 -10.61 8.66 10.74
N ASP A 21 -10.65 8.41 12.06
CA ASP A 21 -11.54 9.09 12.99
C ASP A 21 -11.24 10.61 13.08
N ASP A 22 -9.98 11.00 12.86
CA ASP A 22 -9.53 12.40 12.74
C ASP A 22 -9.83 13.01 11.35
N GLY A 23 -10.55 12.30 10.47
CA GLY A 23 -11.04 12.79 9.19
C GLY A 23 -10.12 12.53 7.98
N GLN A 24 -9.06 11.73 8.12
CA GLN A 24 -8.24 11.33 6.99
C GLN A 24 -8.88 10.17 6.21
N ALA A 25 -8.94 10.29 4.88
CA ALA A 25 -9.36 9.18 4.03
C ALA A 25 -8.21 8.17 3.91
N ILE A 26 -8.47 6.92 4.32
CA ILE A 26 -7.49 5.83 4.27
C ILE A 26 -7.98 4.76 3.29
N LEU A 27 -7.16 4.47 2.29
CA LEU A 27 -7.35 3.37 1.35
C LEU A 27 -6.17 2.41 1.48
N CYS A 28 -6.46 1.15 1.73
CA CYS A 28 -5.43 0.11 1.82
C CYS A 28 -5.92 -1.21 1.24
N THR A 29 -4.97 -2.02 0.78
CA THR A 29 -5.21 -3.40 0.35
C THR A 29 -4.74 -4.37 1.43
N ILE A 30 -5.50 -5.44 1.64
CA ILE A 30 -5.22 -6.45 2.67
C ILE A 30 -5.34 -7.83 2.04
N HIS A 31 -4.28 -8.62 2.14
CA HIS A 31 -4.20 -9.90 1.45
C HIS A 31 -4.90 -11.06 2.21
N GLN A 32 -5.08 -10.93 3.52
CA GLN A 32 -5.77 -11.90 4.39
C GLN A 32 -5.93 -11.27 5.78
N PRO A 33 -7.05 -10.55 6.04
CA PRO A 33 -7.29 -10.02 7.37
C PRO A 33 -7.75 -11.13 8.32
N SER A 34 -7.29 -11.09 9.57
CA SER A 34 -7.98 -11.81 10.63
C SER A 34 -9.35 -11.17 10.88
N ALA A 35 -10.29 -11.92 11.46
CA ALA A 35 -11.65 -11.43 11.74
C ALA A 35 -11.65 -10.06 12.46
N LEU A 36 -10.83 -9.93 13.51
CA LEU A 36 -10.71 -8.70 14.29
C LEU A 36 -10.23 -7.50 13.45
N LEU A 37 -9.26 -7.74 12.55
CA LEU A 37 -8.78 -6.68 11.67
C LEU A 37 -9.82 -6.32 10.61
N PHE A 38 -10.52 -7.30 10.07
CA PHE A 38 -11.56 -7.09 9.06
C PHE A 38 -12.69 -6.20 9.58
N GLU A 39 -13.17 -6.45 10.79
CA GLU A 39 -14.20 -5.63 11.43
C GLU A 39 -13.72 -4.21 11.71
N SER A 40 -12.41 -3.99 11.82
CA SER A 40 -11.82 -2.68 12.07
C SER A 40 -11.84 -1.74 10.84
N PHE A 41 -12.50 -2.08 9.74
CA PHE A 41 -12.65 -1.24 8.54
C PHE A 41 -14.11 -0.80 8.35
N ASP A 42 -14.32 0.40 7.78
CA ASP A 42 -15.66 0.94 7.58
C ASP A 42 -16.33 0.33 6.35
N ASN A 43 -15.60 0.35 5.24
CA ASN A 43 -16.05 -0.12 3.94
C ASN A 43 -15.09 -1.15 3.38
N LEU A 44 -15.63 -2.12 2.65
CA LEU A 44 -14.92 -3.12 1.89
C LEU A 44 -15.17 -2.89 0.40
N LEU A 45 -14.09 -2.80 -0.38
CA LEU A 45 -14.12 -3.05 -1.82
C LEU A 45 -13.57 -4.45 -2.07
N LEU A 46 -14.44 -5.39 -2.42
CA LEU A 46 -14.06 -6.74 -2.78
C LEU A 46 -14.00 -6.87 -4.30
N ILE A 47 -12.81 -7.21 -4.80
CA ILE A 47 -12.57 -7.41 -6.22
C ILE A 47 -12.49 -8.91 -6.50
N GLY A 48 -13.40 -9.38 -7.34
CA GLY A 48 -13.44 -10.75 -7.83
C GLY A 48 -12.51 -10.98 -9.02
N MET A 49 -12.60 -12.17 -9.60
CA MET A 49 -11.73 -12.53 -10.73
C MET A 49 -12.02 -11.66 -11.95
N GLY A 50 -10.97 -11.36 -12.73
CA GLY A 50 -11.07 -10.47 -13.89
C GLY A 50 -11.23 -8.99 -13.54
N GLY A 51 -10.94 -8.59 -12.30
CA GLY A 51 -10.98 -7.19 -11.86
C GLY A 51 -12.39 -6.65 -11.66
N LYS A 52 -13.41 -7.52 -11.65
CA LYS A 52 -14.81 -7.10 -11.46
C LYS A 52 -15.11 -6.90 -9.98
N THR A 53 -15.95 -5.93 -9.66
CA THR A 53 -16.39 -5.71 -8.28
C THR A 53 -17.36 -6.82 -7.87
N ALA A 54 -17.04 -7.52 -6.77
CA ALA A 54 -17.93 -8.53 -6.18
C ALA A 54 -18.81 -7.93 -5.07
N TYR A 55 -18.29 -6.91 -4.38
CA TYR A 55 -19.00 -6.16 -3.35
C TYR A 55 -18.32 -4.80 -3.12
N PHE A 56 -19.13 -3.75 -2.90
CA PHE A 56 -18.65 -2.51 -2.32
C PHE A 56 -19.64 -1.97 -1.29
N GLY A 57 -19.16 -1.64 -0.10
CA GLY A 57 -19.98 -1.00 0.91
C GLY A 57 -19.51 -1.31 2.33
N LYS A 58 -20.36 -1.00 3.30
CA LYS A 58 -20.03 -1.17 4.72
C LYS A 58 -19.79 -2.64 5.06
N ILE A 59 -18.83 -2.89 5.96
CA ILE A 59 -18.62 -4.24 6.50
C ILE A 59 -19.74 -4.59 7.49
N GLY A 60 -19.99 -3.67 8.41
CA GLY A 60 -21.00 -3.79 9.46
C GLY A 60 -21.81 -2.51 9.65
N GLU A 61 -22.79 -2.55 10.56
CA GLU A 61 -23.55 -1.33 10.90
C GLU A 61 -22.69 -0.33 11.65
N LYS A 62 -21.81 -0.84 12.51
CA LYS A 62 -20.85 -0.07 13.29
C LYS A 62 -19.45 -0.61 13.02
N ALA A 63 -18.54 0.28 12.64
CA ALA A 63 -17.13 -0.08 12.48
C ALA A 63 -16.58 -0.70 13.77
N GLY A 64 -15.83 -1.79 13.63
CA GLY A 64 -15.16 -2.51 14.71
C GLY A 64 -16.05 -3.42 15.56
N ARG A 65 -17.29 -3.72 15.16
CA ARG A 65 -18.21 -4.52 15.98
C ARG A 65 -18.90 -5.68 15.30
N ASP A 66 -19.11 -5.62 13.98
CA ASP A 66 -19.77 -6.70 13.25
C ASP A 66 -19.40 -6.69 11.76
N SER A 67 -19.72 -7.80 11.10
CA SER A 67 -19.62 -7.99 9.65
C SER A 67 -20.98 -8.35 9.03
N ASN A 68 -22.07 -7.88 9.64
CA ASN A 68 -23.42 -8.36 9.32
C ASN A 68 -23.87 -7.87 7.93
N VAL A 69 -23.53 -6.63 7.57
CA VAL A 69 -23.99 -6.00 6.32
C VAL A 69 -23.43 -6.74 5.11
N VAL A 70 -22.11 -6.97 5.09
CA VAL A 70 -21.47 -7.73 4.01
C VAL A 70 -21.97 -9.18 3.97
N ARG A 71 -22.11 -9.84 5.13
CA ARG A 71 -22.66 -11.20 5.21
C ARG A 71 -24.05 -11.28 4.58
N THR A 72 -24.96 -10.39 4.99
CA THR A 72 -26.34 -10.36 4.51
C THR A 72 -26.41 -10.10 3.01
N TYR A 73 -25.52 -9.28 2.44
CA TYR A 73 -25.44 -9.11 1.00
C TYR A 73 -25.15 -10.44 0.27
N PHE A 74 -24.12 -11.18 0.69
CA PHE A 74 -23.78 -12.46 0.04
C PHE A 74 -24.91 -13.47 0.15
N GLU A 75 -25.51 -13.60 1.34
CA GLU A 75 -26.63 -14.52 1.60
C GLU A 75 -27.86 -14.17 0.75
N GLN A 76 -28.25 -12.89 0.66
CA GLN A 76 -29.39 -12.43 -0.16
C GLN A 76 -29.15 -12.61 -1.66
N ASN A 77 -27.90 -12.60 -2.10
CA ASN A 77 -27.52 -12.77 -3.50
C ASN A 77 -27.12 -14.22 -3.83
N GLY A 78 -27.60 -15.19 -3.03
CA GLY A 78 -27.54 -16.62 -3.32
C GLY A 78 -26.23 -17.30 -2.93
N ALA A 79 -25.54 -16.81 -1.89
CA ALA A 79 -24.49 -17.58 -1.21
C ALA A 79 -25.09 -18.58 -0.22
N ALA A 80 -24.31 -19.62 0.11
CA ALA A 80 -24.64 -20.50 1.24
C ALA A 80 -24.59 -19.72 2.56
N LEU A 81 -25.45 -20.04 3.52
CA LEU A 81 -25.51 -19.33 4.81
C LEU A 81 -24.16 -19.37 5.52
N CYS A 82 -23.71 -18.22 6.05
CA CYS A 82 -22.46 -18.17 6.79
C CYS A 82 -22.64 -18.86 8.16
N PRO A 83 -21.78 -19.82 8.56
CA PRO A 83 -21.89 -20.44 9.87
C PRO A 83 -21.77 -19.39 11.00
N PRO A 84 -22.51 -19.54 12.11
CA PRO A 84 -22.59 -18.51 13.16
C PRO A 84 -21.25 -18.17 13.82
N ASN A 85 -20.31 -19.11 13.83
CA ASN A 85 -18.97 -18.94 14.42
C ASN A 85 -17.86 -18.83 13.37
N ALA A 86 -18.19 -18.71 12.08
CA ALA A 86 -17.20 -18.59 11.02
C ALA A 86 -16.64 -17.16 10.94
N ASN A 87 -15.38 -17.06 10.54
CA ASN A 87 -14.78 -15.78 10.20
C ASN A 87 -15.39 -15.28 8.88
N VAL A 88 -16.17 -14.19 8.94
CA VAL A 88 -16.84 -13.62 7.76
C VAL A 88 -15.84 -13.23 6.68
N ALA A 89 -14.64 -12.76 7.04
CA ALA A 89 -13.60 -12.40 6.08
C ALA A 89 -13.10 -13.62 5.28
N GLU A 90 -12.97 -14.77 5.93
CA GLU A 90 -12.56 -16.02 5.29
C GLU A 90 -13.70 -16.56 4.42
N TYR A 91 -14.92 -16.57 4.94
CA TYR A 91 -16.11 -16.97 4.21
C TYR A 91 -16.30 -16.20 2.89
N ILE A 92 -16.19 -14.86 2.89
CA ILE A 92 -16.33 -14.08 1.64
C ILE A 92 -15.17 -14.31 0.66
N LEU A 93 -13.96 -14.58 1.16
CA LEU A 93 -12.81 -14.91 0.33
C LEU A 93 -12.99 -16.29 -0.31
N GLU A 94 -13.51 -17.28 0.41
CA GLU A 94 -13.85 -18.59 -0.14
C GLU A 94 -14.93 -18.51 -1.21
N LEU A 95 -15.99 -17.74 -0.96
CA LEU A 95 -17.06 -17.54 -1.94
C LEU A 95 -16.54 -16.91 -3.24
N THR A 96 -15.68 -15.89 -3.13
CA THR A 96 -15.13 -15.21 -4.31
C THR A 96 -14.01 -15.99 -4.97
N ALA A 97 -13.30 -16.86 -4.24
CA ALA A 97 -12.34 -17.79 -4.83
C ALA A 97 -13.01 -18.83 -5.74
N GLN A 98 -14.29 -19.16 -5.53
CA GLN A 98 -15.04 -20.08 -6.40
C GLN A 98 -15.28 -19.52 -7.81
N ASP A 99 -15.21 -18.19 -8.02
CA ASP A 99 -15.25 -17.58 -9.35
C ASP A 99 -14.10 -18.11 -10.22
N ARG A 100 -12.96 -18.48 -9.61
CA ARG A 100 -11.80 -19.06 -10.32
C ARG A 100 -12.13 -20.36 -11.04
N TYR A 101 -13.06 -21.12 -10.49
CA TYR A 101 -13.46 -22.42 -11.02
C TYR A 101 -14.74 -22.34 -11.86
N GLY A 102 -15.21 -21.13 -12.19
CA GLY A 102 -16.46 -20.91 -12.93
C GLY A 102 -17.72 -21.35 -12.18
N LYS A 103 -17.61 -21.60 -10.87
CA LYS A 103 -18.73 -22.07 -10.04
C LYS A 103 -19.63 -20.92 -9.58
N SER A 104 -19.12 -19.71 -9.61
CA SER A 104 -19.84 -18.48 -9.29
C SER A 104 -19.43 -17.35 -10.24
N ASN A 105 -20.24 -16.28 -10.27
CA ASN A 105 -19.93 -15.05 -11.00
C ASN A 105 -20.40 -13.88 -10.13
N TRP A 106 -19.62 -13.56 -9.09
CA TRP A 106 -19.98 -12.49 -8.16
C TRP A 106 -19.95 -11.11 -8.79
N GLY A 107 -19.12 -10.91 -9.83
CA GLY A 107 -19.10 -9.68 -10.60
C GLY A 107 -20.45 -9.36 -11.25
N GLN A 108 -21.06 -10.35 -11.93
CA GLN A 108 -22.38 -10.17 -12.55
C GLN A 108 -23.49 -10.00 -11.49
N ARG A 109 -23.43 -10.76 -10.39
CA ARG A 109 -24.40 -10.63 -9.29
C ARG A 109 -24.38 -9.24 -8.68
N TRP A 110 -23.18 -8.68 -8.46
CA TRP A 110 -23.00 -7.31 -8.02
C TRP A 110 -23.63 -6.33 -9.01
N ASP A 111 -23.30 -6.43 -10.30
CA ASP A 111 -23.82 -5.52 -11.33
C ASP A 111 -25.35 -5.47 -11.41
N SER A 112 -26.01 -6.61 -11.19
CA SER A 112 -27.48 -6.72 -11.15
C SER A 112 -28.10 -6.39 -9.79
N SER A 113 -27.29 -6.19 -8.74
CA SER A 113 -27.79 -5.98 -7.39
C SER A 113 -28.33 -4.56 -7.18
N ILE A 114 -29.29 -4.43 -6.26
CA ILE A 114 -29.78 -3.13 -5.78
C ILE A 114 -28.67 -2.30 -5.13
N ASN A 115 -27.68 -2.95 -4.54
CA ASN A 115 -26.55 -2.28 -3.87
C ASN A 115 -25.65 -1.57 -4.89
N ALA A 116 -25.36 -2.19 -6.03
CA ALA A 116 -24.60 -1.54 -7.10
C ALA A 116 -25.35 -0.37 -7.73
N ALA A 117 -26.67 -0.51 -7.92
CA ALA A 117 -27.51 0.58 -8.41
C ALA A 117 -27.49 1.79 -7.45
N ARG A 118 -27.65 1.53 -6.14
CA ARG A 118 -27.57 2.57 -5.10
C ARG A 118 -26.20 3.25 -5.06
N LEU A 119 -25.12 2.48 -5.16
CA LEU A 119 -23.76 3.03 -5.19
C LEU A 119 -23.54 3.93 -6.41
N ARG A 120 -24.00 3.51 -7.60
CA ARG A 120 -23.90 4.33 -8.82
C ARG A 120 -24.63 5.66 -8.63
N GLN A 121 -25.83 5.63 -8.06
CA GLN A 121 -26.58 6.84 -7.74
C GLN A 121 -25.82 7.75 -6.74
N GLU A 122 -25.26 7.18 -5.67
CA GLU A 122 -24.48 7.95 -4.69
C GLU A 122 -23.25 8.61 -5.34
N ILE A 123 -22.55 7.90 -6.22
CA ILE A 123 -21.41 8.44 -6.98
C ILE A 123 -21.86 9.61 -7.87
N ASP A 124 -22.98 9.46 -8.56
CA ASP A 124 -23.53 10.51 -9.43
C ASP A 124 -23.92 11.76 -8.63
N GLU A 125 -24.54 11.58 -7.46
CA GLU A 125 -24.87 12.65 -6.52
C GLU A 125 -23.61 13.35 -6.00
N LEU A 126 -22.59 12.60 -5.58
CA LEU A 126 -21.31 13.15 -5.14
C LEU A 126 -20.61 13.93 -6.26
N ASN A 127 -20.63 13.42 -7.48
CA ASN A 127 -20.08 14.10 -8.65
C ASN A 127 -20.84 15.39 -8.97
N ALA A 128 -22.18 15.37 -8.87
CA ALA A 128 -23.02 16.55 -9.09
C ALA A 128 -22.84 17.62 -8.00
N VAL A 129 -22.58 17.23 -6.75
CA VAL A 129 -22.24 18.16 -5.66
C VAL A 129 -20.84 18.73 -5.88
N ARG A 130 -19.87 17.90 -6.27
CA ARG A 130 -18.48 18.31 -6.50
C ARG A 130 -18.36 19.28 -7.67
N SER A 131 -19.08 19.06 -8.77
CA SER A 131 -19.04 19.92 -9.95
C SER A 131 -19.55 21.34 -9.69
N LYS A 132 -20.40 21.53 -8.67
CA LYS A 132 -20.91 22.84 -8.25
C LYS A 132 -19.94 23.62 -7.35
N ARG A 133 -18.95 22.96 -6.75
CA ARG A 133 -17.96 23.64 -5.90
C ARG A 133 -16.94 24.35 -6.79
N PRO A 134 -16.56 25.59 -6.48
CA PRO A 134 -15.46 26.24 -7.20
C PRO A 134 -14.22 25.37 -7.06
N ALA A 135 -13.50 25.17 -8.17
CA ALA A 135 -12.21 24.48 -8.13
C ALA A 135 -11.32 25.20 -7.12
N VAL A 136 -10.91 24.50 -6.05
CA VAL A 136 -9.90 25.03 -5.15
C VAL A 136 -8.61 25.09 -5.94
N SER A 137 -8.26 26.29 -6.41
CA SER A 137 -6.95 26.57 -6.98
C SER A 137 -5.95 26.49 -5.83
N ASP A 138 -5.40 25.31 -5.62
CA ASP A 138 -4.19 25.12 -4.82
C ASP A 138 -3.00 25.12 -5.79
N PRO A 139 -2.16 26.18 -5.83
CA PRO A 139 -0.96 26.21 -6.66
C PRO A 139 0.01 25.06 -6.37
N ARG A 140 -0.15 24.35 -5.24
CA ARG A 140 0.61 23.14 -4.91
C ARG A 140 0.05 21.90 -5.61
N ALA A 141 -1.25 21.85 -5.90
CA ALA A 141 -1.87 20.74 -6.62
C ALA A 141 -1.45 20.70 -8.10
N GLU A 142 -1.02 21.83 -8.65
CA GLU A 142 -0.47 21.93 -10.02
C GLU A 142 1.01 21.55 -10.10
N ARG A 143 1.71 21.46 -8.96
CA ARG A 143 3.11 21.05 -8.93
C ARG A 143 3.18 19.53 -8.94
N GLU A 144 3.96 18.99 -9.86
CA GLU A 144 4.29 17.56 -9.88
C GLU A 144 5.02 17.13 -8.59
N PHE A 145 5.82 18.03 -8.00
CA PHE A 145 6.60 17.75 -6.78
C PHE A 145 6.36 18.77 -5.67
N SER A 146 6.37 18.29 -4.42
CA SER A 146 6.19 19.13 -3.23
C SER A 146 7.32 20.12 -2.97
N ALA A 147 8.51 19.91 -3.53
CA ALA A 147 9.71 20.74 -3.32
C ALA A 147 10.50 20.99 -4.62
N SER A 148 11.28 22.07 -4.65
CA SER A 148 12.13 22.42 -5.80
C SER A 148 13.26 21.39 -6.03
N LEU A 149 13.73 21.27 -7.27
CA LEU A 149 14.83 20.36 -7.63
C LEU A 149 16.10 20.62 -6.79
N SER A 150 16.48 21.88 -6.59
CA SER A 150 17.65 22.23 -5.79
C SER A 150 17.51 21.79 -4.32
N THR A 151 16.30 21.90 -3.76
CA THR A 151 16.00 21.39 -2.42
C THR A 151 16.12 19.87 -2.38
N GLN A 152 15.54 19.17 -3.36
CA GLN A 152 15.61 17.72 -3.44
C GLN A 152 17.07 17.25 -3.54
N ILE A 153 17.87 17.80 -4.47
CA ILE A 153 19.29 17.47 -4.63
C ILE A 153 20.06 17.70 -3.33
N LYS A 154 19.93 18.86 -2.70
CA LYS A 154 20.64 19.17 -1.46
C LYS A 154 20.30 18.18 -0.34
N LEU A 155 19.02 17.84 -0.18
CA LEU A 155 18.55 16.93 0.88
C LEU A 155 18.93 15.48 0.61
N THR A 156 18.78 14.99 -0.63
CA THR A 156 19.13 13.61 -0.99
C THR A 156 20.63 13.39 -0.95
N THR A 157 21.45 14.35 -1.43
CA THR A 157 22.91 14.30 -1.30
C THR A 157 23.32 14.27 0.18
N LYS A 158 22.77 15.14 1.02
CA LYS A 158 23.06 15.12 2.47
C LYS A 158 22.69 13.78 3.11
N ARG A 159 21.52 13.24 2.78
CA ARG A 159 21.06 11.93 3.29
C ARG A 159 22.00 10.82 2.86
N LEU A 160 22.40 10.79 1.59
CA LEU A 160 23.32 9.79 1.06
C LEU A 160 24.68 9.84 1.75
N PHE A 161 25.25 11.03 1.97
CA PHE A 161 26.52 11.17 2.70
C PHE A 161 26.41 10.67 4.15
N LEU A 162 25.29 10.93 4.82
CA LEU A 162 25.05 10.44 6.18
C LEU A 162 24.92 8.92 6.22
N ASP A 163 24.21 8.33 5.28
CA ASP A 163 24.04 6.88 5.18
C ASP A 163 25.39 6.21 4.86
N LEU A 164 26.16 6.77 3.91
CA LEU A 164 27.51 6.30 3.56
C LEU A 164 28.49 6.37 4.73
N TRP A 165 28.40 7.41 5.55
CA TRP A 165 29.26 7.58 6.72
C TRP A 165 28.89 6.62 7.86
N ARG A 166 27.59 6.32 8.02
CA ARG A 166 27.09 5.42 9.08
C ARG A 166 27.33 3.94 8.77
N ASP A 167 27.29 3.56 7.50
CA ASP A 167 27.66 2.21 7.03
C ASP A 167 28.84 2.28 6.05
N ALA A 168 29.99 2.62 6.61
CA ALA A 168 31.18 2.91 5.83
C ALA A 168 32.05 1.67 5.53
N SER A 169 31.58 0.46 5.85
CA SER A 169 32.35 -0.79 5.66
C SER A 169 32.81 -0.97 4.22
N TYR A 170 31.90 -0.75 3.26
CA TYR A 170 32.20 -0.81 1.83
C TYR A 170 33.07 0.35 1.33
N PRO A 171 32.70 1.64 1.53
CA PRO A 171 33.51 2.75 1.03
C PRO A 171 34.89 2.84 1.68
N TYR A 172 35.05 2.47 2.96
CA TYR A 172 36.37 2.37 3.58
C TYR A 172 37.21 1.27 2.95
N GLY A 173 36.62 0.11 2.65
CA GLY A 173 37.32 -0.98 1.96
C GLY A 173 37.86 -0.52 0.60
N VAL A 174 37.05 0.22 -0.17
CA VAL A 174 37.47 0.78 -1.46
C VAL A 174 38.55 1.84 -1.30
N LEU A 175 38.40 2.80 -0.37
CA LEU A 175 39.40 3.84 -0.10
C LEU A 175 40.74 3.23 0.34
N PHE A 176 40.69 2.31 1.29
CA PHE A 176 41.87 1.62 1.80
C PHE A 176 42.56 0.79 0.71
N SER A 177 41.78 0.03 -0.08
CA SER A 177 42.31 -0.73 -1.22
C SER A 177 42.99 0.18 -2.24
N ASN A 178 42.35 1.30 -2.60
CA ASN A 178 42.93 2.27 -3.54
C ASN A 178 44.22 2.90 -3.01
N ILE A 179 44.28 3.21 -1.71
CA ILE A 179 45.51 3.72 -1.07
C ILE A 179 46.64 2.68 -1.15
N ILE A 180 46.36 1.41 -0.84
CA ILE A 180 47.36 0.34 -0.92
C ILE A 180 47.84 0.15 -2.35
N VAL A 181 46.93 0.02 -3.31
CA VAL A 181 47.27 -0.17 -4.73
C VAL A 181 48.10 1.01 -5.23
N GLY A 182 47.71 2.24 -4.88
CA GLY A 182 48.48 3.45 -5.21
C GLY A 182 49.89 3.45 -4.63
N LEU A 183 50.06 3.04 -3.37
CA LEU A 183 51.38 2.93 -2.73
C LEU A 183 52.25 1.85 -3.38
N VAL A 184 51.69 0.68 -3.67
CA VAL A 184 52.42 -0.43 -4.31
C VAL A 184 52.91 -0.02 -5.70
N LEU A 185 52.03 0.60 -6.51
CA LEU A 185 52.40 1.10 -7.84
C LEU A 185 53.44 2.22 -7.72
N GLY A 186 53.26 3.18 -6.80
CA GLY A 186 54.19 4.28 -6.59
C GLY A 186 55.61 3.80 -6.24
N LEU A 187 55.73 2.83 -5.33
CA LEU A 187 57.02 2.26 -4.93
C LEU A 187 57.64 1.40 -6.04
N ALA A 188 56.84 0.64 -6.79
CA ALA A 188 57.33 -0.19 -7.88
C ALA A 188 58.00 0.63 -9.00
N PHE A 189 57.43 1.80 -9.33
CA PHE A 189 57.96 2.68 -10.37
C PHE A 189 58.97 3.74 -9.89
N GLN A 190 59.23 3.84 -8.58
CA GLN A 190 60.22 4.77 -8.04
C GLN A 190 61.66 4.46 -8.51
N ARG A 191 61.96 3.20 -8.86
CA ARG A 191 63.32 2.78 -9.25
C ARG A 191 63.58 2.77 -10.76
N THR A 192 62.55 2.86 -11.60
CA THR A 192 62.73 2.86 -13.06
C THR A 192 63.27 4.18 -13.58
N SER A 193 63.09 5.29 -12.86
CA SER A 193 63.62 6.61 -13.20
C SER A 193 65.11 6.81 -12.89
N HIS A 194 65.72 5.95 -12.07
CA HIS A 194 67.17 5.98 -11.80
C HIS A 194 68.01 5.19 -12.80
N PHE A 195 67.40 4.41 -13.70
CA PHE A 195 68.12 3.55 -14.65
C PHE A 195 68.45 4.22 -16.00
N GLN A 196 68.13 5.51 -16.19
CA GLN A 196 68.45 6.26 -17.42
C GLN A 196 69.66 7.21 -17.32
N LEU A 197 70.50 7.10 -16.29
CA LEU A 197 71.69 7.95 -16.12
C LEU A 197 73.04 7.22 -16.21
N TYR A 198 73.05 5.98 -16.71
CA TYR A 198 74.28 5.22 -17.00
C TYR A 198 74.25 4.60 -18.41
N ILE A 199 74.15 5.44 -19.43
CA ILE A 199 74.67 5.23 -20.79
C ILE A 199 75.22 6.59 -21.24
#